data_AF-A0A1I1YRR4-F1
#
_entry.id   AF-A0A1I1YRR4-F1
#
_cell.length_a   1.000
_cell.length_b   1.000
_cell.length_c   1.000
_cell.angle_alpha   90.00
_cell.angle_beta   90.00
_cell.angle_gamma   90.00
#
_symmetry.space_group_name_H-M   'P 1'
#
loop_
_entity.id
_entity.type
_entity.pdbx_description
1 polymer ?
#
loop_
_entity_poly.entity_id
_entity_poly.type
_entity_poly.pdbx_seq_one_letter_code
_entity_poly.pdbx_strand_id
1 'polypeptide(L)'
;MRSQLVAGVALVFLGFSGQALSKVTAAEAERLGGELTPVGAEKAGNRSGSIPEWTGGLATPPDGWREGQVEINPFPEDEALFVITSNNLELYRDKLSDGHIAMLENYGPDFFMPVYQTRRTAAFPDHVYDKFRENALTAQLLDNGNGVRDTIMTSPFPIPKNGLEVIWNHILRYRGEEISLRSASATPQRDGSYNPVVNDYDYFFAYSQRGAELAEIDNKIFYLKTDTVSPSSLAGTITLVHETLDQVRSPRLAWRYDSGSVSGQLK
;
A
#
# COMPACT_ATOMS: atom_id res chain seq x y z
N MET A 1 -53.74 19.37 50.71
CA MET A 1 -53.45 20.75 50.23
C MET A 1 -51.99 21.08 50.52
N ARG A 2 -51.24 21.49 49.47
CA ARG A 2 -49.94 22.22 49.44
C ARG A 2 -48.68 21.41 49.86
N SER A 3 -47.71 21.03 48.99
CA SER A 3 -46.78 21.82 48.12
C SER A 3 -45.80 22.67 48.95
N GLN A 4 -44.47 22.78 48.77
CA GLN A 4 -43.36 22.22 47.95
C GLN A 4 -42.04 22.85 48.54
N LEU A 5 -40.84 22.41 48.07
CA LEU A 5 -39.46 22.99 48.12
C LEU A 5 -38.46 22.03 48.81
N VAL A 6 -37.55 21.28 48.15
CA VAL A 6 -36.45 21.54 47.17
C VAL A 6 -35.28 22.36 47.73
N ALA A 7 -34.15 21.67 47.98
CA ALA A 7 -32.74 22.05 47.72
C ALA A 7 -31.85 20.94 48.32
N GLY A 8 -30.87 20.30 47.69
CA GLY A 8 -30.18 20.49 46.42
C GLY A 8 -28.66 20.40 46.65
N VAL A 9 -28.01 19.29 46.29
CA VAL A 9 -26.60 19.24 45.83
C VAL A 9 -26.45 18.00 44.93
N ALA A 10 -26.53 18.20 43.61
CA ALA A 10 -26.08 17.22 42.63
C ALA A 10 -24.67 17.64 42.18
N LEU A 11 -23.66 16.85 42.54
CA LEU A 11 -22.30 17.00 42.06
C LEU A 11 -22.25 16.64 40.58
N VAL A 12 -22.16 17.66 39.73
CA VAL A 12 -21.86 17.53 38.31
C VAL A 12 -20.38 17.15 38.19
N PHE A 13 -20.10 15.86 37.99
CA PHE A 13 -18.82 15.43 37.44
C PHE A 13 -18.77 15.87 35.97
N LEU A 14 -18.16 17.03 35.71
CA LEU A 14 -17.70 17.41 34.38
C LEU A 14 -16.62 16.39 33.97
N GLY A 15 -17.05 15.37 33.24
CA GLY A 15 -16.15 14.49 32.51
C GLY A 15 -15.34 15.34 31.53
N PHE A 16 -14.04 15.44 31.78
CA PHE A 16 -13.09 15.81 30.74
C PHE A 16 -13.09 14.67 29.72
N SER A 17 -14.02 14.76 28.75
CA SER A 17 -13.90 14.05 27.48
C SER A 17 -12.65 14.60 26.81
N GLY A 18 -11.50 13.95 27.04
CA GLY A 18 -10.30 14.21 26.28
C GLY A 18 -10.66 14.08 24.81
N GLN A 19 -10.66 15.20 24.09
CA GLN A 19 -10.73 15.17 22.64
C GLN A 19 -9.57 14.31 22.19
N ALA A 20 -9.88 13.19 21.53
CA ALA A 20 -8.88 12.34 20.93
C ALA A 20 -8.05 13.20 19.98
N LEU A 21 -6.83 13.54 20.38
CA LEU A 21 -5.84 14.19 19.53
C LEU A 21 -5.45 13.17 18.46
N SER A 22 -6.20 13.15 17.36
CA SER A 22 -5.96 12.28 16.19
C SER A 22 -4.84 12.81 15.27
N LYS A 23 -4.13 13.86 15.70
CA LYS A 23 -3.01 14.46 14.99
C LYS A 23 -1.73 14.24 15.77
N VAL A 24 -0.63 13.92 15.08
CA VAL A 24 0.68 13.92 15.73
C VAL A 24 1.10 15.35 16.01
N THR A 25 1.83 15.55 17.10
CA THR A 25 2.39 16.86 17.46
C THR A 25 3.53 17.24 16.52
N ALA A 26 3.86 18.53 16.45
CA ALA A 26 5.03 18.99 15.68
C ALA A 26 6.32 18.26 16.11
N ALA A 27 6.50 18.05 17.41
CA ALA A 27 7.64 17.31 17.97
C ALA A 27 7.67 15.83 17.53
N GLU A 28 6.50 15.19 17.37
CA GLU A 28 6.45 13.83 16.82
C GLU A 28 6.76 13.81 15.33
N ALA A 29 6.28 14.80 14.57
CA ALA A 29 6.57 14.93 13.14
C ALA A 29 8.06 15.20 12.86
N GLU A 30 8.78 15.88 13.75
CA GLU A 30 10.23 16.09 13.67
C GLU A 30 11.03 14.78 13.67
N ARG A 31 10.44 13.67 14.12
CA ARG A 31 11.07 12.34 14.04
C ARG A 31 11.21 11.86 12.59
N LEU A 32 10.38 12.35 11.66
CA LEU A 32 10.43 12.00 10.24
C LEU A 32 11.63 12.66 9.55
N GLY A 33 12.54 11.83 9.03
CA GLY A 33 13.83 12.26 8.47
C GLY A 33 14.98 12.22 9.50
N GLY A 34 14.64 12.23 10.79
CA GLY A 34 15.55 12.01 11.92
C GLY A 34 15.64 10.53 12.29
N GLU A 35 15.00 10.15 13.39
CA GLU A 35 14.95 8.75 13.88
C GLU A 35 14.20 7.82 12.92
N LEU A 36 13.19 8.36 12.24
CA LEU A 36 12.38 7.66 11.24
C LEU A 36 12.82 8.09 9.84
N THR A 37 12.64 7.22 8.87
CA THR A 37 12.67 7.60 7.46
C THR A 37 11.56 8.62 7.19
N PRO A 38 11.59 9.35 6.05
CA PRO A 38 10.54 10.29 5.73
C PRO A 38 9.13 9.67 5.65
N VAL A 39 9.06 8.34 5.46
CA VAL A 39 7.80 7.59 5.38
C VAL A 39 7.38 6.95 6.71
N GLY A 40 8.14 7.18 7.79
CA GLY A 40 7.80 6.73 9.15
C GLY A 40 8.37 5.38 9.57
N ALA A 41 9.20 4.72 8.76
CA ALA A 41 9.88 3.49 9.15
C ALA A 41 11.11 3.79 10.02
N GLU A 42 11.57 2.84 10.85
CA GLU A 42 12.83 3.01 11.58
C GLU A 42 14.01 3.25 10.62
N LYS A 43 14.74 4.35 10.80
CA LYS A 43 15.87 4.69 9.92
C LYS A 43 17.10 3.84 10.22
N ALA A 44 17.37 3.61 11.50
CA ALA A 44 18.53 2.86 11.96
C ALA A 44 18.54 1.42 11.43
N GLY A 45 19.75 0.86 11.34
CA GLY A 45 19.94 -0.57 11.13
C GLY A 45 19.61 -1.39 12.40
N ASN A 46 19.58 -2.70 12.27
CA ASN A 46 19.34 -3.57 13.42
C ASN A 46 20.64 -3.84 14.22
N ARG A 47 20.49 -4.27 15.47
CA ARG A 47 21.64 -4.50 16.37
C ARG A 47 22.61 -5.58 15.88
N SER A 48 22.13 -6.56 15.10
CA SER A 48 22.99 -7.62 14.55
C SER A 48 23.80 -7.17 13.33
N GLY A 49 23.53 -5.99 12.77
CA GLY A 49 24.17 -5.49 11.56
C GLY A 49 23.70 -6.16 10.26
N SER A 50 22.70 -7.04 10.33
CA SER A 50 22.16 -7.72 9.14
C SER A 50 21.20 -6.86 8.32
N ILE A 51 20.68 -5.78 8.92
CA ILE A 51 19.88 -4.75 8.26
C ILE A 51 20.64 -3.43 8.41
N PRO A 52 21.11 -2.81 7.31
CA PRO A 52 21.82 -1.54 7.37
C PRO A 52 20.88 -0.38 7.71
N GLU A 53 21.46 0.77 8.08
CA GLU A 53 20.73 2.04 8.13
C GLU A 53 20.15 2.37 6.74
N TRP A 54 18.97 2.98 6.70
CA TRP A 54 18.46 3.57 5.48
C TRP A 54 19.14 4.92 5.20
N THR A 55 19.86 4.99 4.08
CA THR A 55 20.68 6.16 3.70
C THR A 55 20.10 6.95 2.53
N GLY A 56 18.80 6.80 2.23
CA GLY A 56 18.12 7.48 1.12
C GLY A 56 17.53 6.56 0.06
N GLY A 57 17.87 5.27 0.08
CA GLY A 57 17.43 4.30 -0.92
C GLY A 57 18.15 4.46 -2.27
N LEU A 58 17.60 3.82 -3.31
CA LEU A 58 18.14 3.86 -4.68
C LEU A 58 17.39 4.94 -5.48
N ALA A 59 17.93 6.15 -5.50
CA ALA A 59 17.30 7.31 -6.15
C ALA A 59 17.65 7.44 -7.65
N THR A 60 18.66 6.73 -8.11
CA THR A 60 19.10 6.70 -9.52
C THR A 60 18.97 5.29 -10.08
N PRO A 61 18.44 5.12 -11.29
CA PRO A 61 18.41 3.82 -11.96
C PRO A 61 19.83 3.23 -12.08
N PRO A 62 19.97 1.89 -12.04
CA PRO A 62 21.26 1.24 -12.27
C PRO A 62 21.76 1.47 -13.71
N ASP A 63 23.07 1.35 -13.90
CA ASP A 63 23.69 1.51 -15.21
C ASP A 63 23.07 0.59 -16.25
N GLY A 64 22.80 1.15 -17.43
CA GLY A 64 22.19 0.44 -18.55
C GLY A 64 20.67 0.32 -18.49
N TRP A 65 20.02 0.78 -17.41
CA TRP A 65 18.56 0.76 -17.31
C TRP A 65 17.91 1.58 -18.43
N ARG A 66 16.80 1.08 -18.97
CA ARG A 66 16.02 1.74 -20.02
C ARG A 66 14.54 1.47 -19.78
N GLU A 67 13.74 2.52 -19.94
CA GLU A 67 12.30 2.44 -19.86
C GLU A 67 11.73 1.39 -20.83
N GLY A 68 10.77 0.59 -20.35
CA GLY A 68 10.11 -0.46 -21.12
C GLY A 68 10.94 -1.74 -21.34
N GLN A 69 12.15 -1.84 -20.78
CA GLN A 69 12.96 -3.06 -20.81
C GLN A 69 12.83 -3.86 -19.51
N VAL A 70 13.41 -5.06 -19.49
CA VAL A 70 13.51 -5.87 -18.27
C VAL A 70 14.35 -5.11 -17.25
N GLU A 71 13.86 -5.07 -16.01
CA GLU A 71 14.58 -4.41 -14.91
C GLU A 71 15.97 -5.00 -14.71
N ILE A 72 16.94 -4.12 -14.45
CA ILE A 72 18.33 -4.50 -14.24
C ILE A 72 18.57 -4.72 -12.74
N ASN A 73 19.27 -5.80 -12.39
CA ASN A 73 19.72 -6.01 -11.02
C ASN A 73 20.69 -4.88 -10.61
N PRO A 74 20.34 -4.03 -9.61
CA PRO A 74 21.21 -2.95 -9.17
C PRO A 74 22.45 -3.44 -8.39
N PHE A 75 22.49 -4.70 -7.96
CA PHE A 75 23.60 -5.30 -7.23
C PHE A 75 24.01 -6.63 -7.88
N PRO A 76 24.60 -6.62 -9.09
CA PRO A 76 24.96 -7.84 -9.81
C PRO A 76 26.06 -8.64 -9.11
N GLU A 77 26.86 -7.98 -8.27
CA GLU A 77 27.96 -8.58 -7.51
C GLU A 77 27.54 -9.14 -6.15
N ASP A 78 26.24 -9.07 -5.79
CA ASP A 78 25.76 -9.62 -4.52
C ASP A 78 25.78 -11.16 -4.57
N GLU A 79 26.65 -11.76 -3.76
CA GLU A 79 26.70 -13.20 -3.54
C GLU A 79 25.77 -13.63 -2.39
N ALA A 80 25.28 -14.87 -2.46
CA ALA A 80 24.50 -15.45 -1.39
C ALA A 80 25.39 -15.65 -0.15
N LEU A 81 24.96 -15.12 0.99
CA LEU A 81 25.63 -15.32 2.28
C LEU A 81 25.58 -16.78 2.72
N PHE A 82 24.46 -17.44 2.43
CA PHE A 82 24.23 -18.87 2.60
C PHE A 82 22.99 -19.30 1.82
N VAL A 83 22.77 -20.61 1.71
CA VAL A 83 21.60 -21.19 1.04
C VAL A 83 20.85 -22.09 2.01
N ILE A 84 19.56 -21.85 2.17
CA ILE A 84 18.66 -22.72 2.92
C ILE A 84 18.15 -23.80 1.97
N THR A 85 18.29 -25.04 2.39
CA THR A 85 17.92 -26.27 1.66
C THR A 85 17.17 -27.20 2.61
N SER A 86 16.57 -28.27 2.10
CA SER A 86 15.97 -29.30 2.95
C SER A 86 16.96 -29.91 3.96
N ASN A 87 18.24 -30.02 3.59
CA ASN A 87 19.29 -30.63 4.43
C ASN A 87 19.66 -29.80 5.67
N ASN A 88 19.49 -28.48 5.62
CA ASN A 88 19.81 -27.58 6.74
C ASN A 88 18.57 -26.82 7.27
N LEU A 89 17.37 -27.28 6.89
CA LEU A 89 16.09 -26.70 7.26
C LEU A 89 15.96 -26.47 8.78
N GLU A 90 16.34 -27.46 9.58
CA GLU A 90 16.23 -27.39 11.04
C GLU A 90 17.03 -26.24 11.66
N LEU A 91 18.13 -25.81 11.03
CA LEU A 91 18.94 -24.69 11.52
C LEU A 91 18.22 -23.34 11.37
N TYR A 92 17.23 -23.27 10.49
CA TYR A 92 16.53 -22.03 10.13
C TYR A 92 15.02 -22.12 10.33
N ARG A 93 14.50 -23.21 10.92
CA ARG A 93 13.06 -23.47 11.02
C ARG A 93 12.30 -22.32 11.70
N ASP A 94 12.89 -21.65 12.67
CA ASP A 94 12.31 -20.49 13.37
C ASP A 94 12.28 -19.20 12.54
N LYS A 95 12.92 -19.18 11.37
CA LYS A 95 12.94 -18.07 10.40
C LYS A 95 12.02 -18.29 9.21
N LEU A 96 11.37 -19.44 9.13
CA LEU A 96 10.59 -19.85 7.96
C LEU A 96 9.10 -19.91 8.31
N SER A 97 8.26 -19.59 7.33
CA SER A 97 6.82 -19.86 7.42
C SER A 97 6.56 -21.34 7.15
N ASP A 98 5.42 -21.85 7.60
CA ASP A 98 4.98 -23.22 7.30
C ASP A 98 4.98 -23.50 5.79
N GLY A 99 4.66 -22.50 4.97
CA GLY A 99 4.73 -22.59 3.51
C GLY A 99 6.16 -22.79 3.00
N HIS A 100 7.14 -22.03 3.49
CA HIS A 100 8.54 -22.22 3.10
C HIS A 100 9.08 -23.58 3.55
N ILE A 101 8.72 -24.02 4.75
CA ILE A 101 9.09 -25.34 5.30
C ILE A 101 8.54 -26.43 4.37
N ALA A 102 7.24 -26.40 4.07
CA ALA A 102 6.59 -27.38 3.19
C ALA A 102 7.19 -27.38 1.78
N MET A 103 7.58 -26.21 1.24
CA MET A 103 8.23 -26.13 -0.06
C MET A 103 9.60 -26.82 -0.06
N LEU A 104 10.42 -26.60 0.98
CA LEU A 104 11.73 -27.25 1.11
C LEU A 104 11.60 -28.76 1.34
N GLU A 105 10.64 -29.21 2.15
CA GLU A 105 10.43 -30.64 2.46
C GLU A 105 9.90 -31.42 1.25
N ASN A 106 8.97 -30.84 0.47
CA ASN A 106 8.34 -31.55 -0.65
C ASN A 106 9.09 -31.42 -1.98
N TYR A 107 9.84 -30.33 -2.17
CA TYR A 107 10.47 -30.01 -3.45
C TYR A 107 11.99 -29.85 -3.36
N GLY A 108 12.62 -30.07 -2.21
CA GLY A 108 14.07 -30.19 -2.13
C GLY A 108 14.57 -31.40 -2.94
N PRO A 109 15.65 -31.29 -3.73
CA PRO A 109 16.61 -30.18 -3.80
C PRO A 109 16.27 -29.07 -4.81
N ASP A 110 15.22 -29.20 -5.61
CA ASP A 110 14.87 -28.27 -6.68
C ASP A 110 14.38 -26.91 -6.15
N PHE A 111 13.77 -26.91 -4.95
CA PHE A 111 13.47 -25.70 -4.20
C PHE A 111 14.52 -25.44 -3.12
N PHE A 112 15.15 -24.26 -3.18
CA PHE A 112 16.11 -23.76 -2.20
C PHE A 112 16.01 -22.23 -2.11
N MET A 113 16.46 -21.66 -0.99
CA MET A 113 16.40 -20.21 -0.75
C MET A 113 17.81 -19.64 -0.54
N PRO A 114 18.41 -19.00 -1.55
CA PRO A 114 19.62 -18.23 -1.35
C PRO A 114 19.31 -16.97 -0.53
N VAL A 115 20.09 -16.72 0.52
CA VAL A 115 19.94 -15.55 1.39
C VAL A 115 21.05 -14.56 1.06
N TYR A 116 20.68 -13.35 0.68
CA TYR A 116 21.60 -12.27 0.32
C TYR A 116 21.67 -11.19 1.42
N GLN A 117 22.64 -10.30 1.30
CA GLN A 117 22.72 -9.12 2.16
C GLN A 117 21.49 -8.22 2.01
N THR A 118 21.06 -7.60 3.11
CA THR A 118 19.92 -6.67 3.07
C THR A 118 20.32 -5.36 2.40
N ARG A 119 19.57 -4.95 1.38
CA ARG A 119 19.68 -3.63 0.73
C ARG A 119 18.38 -2.85 0.98
N ARG A 120 18.45 -1.67 1.61
CA ARG A 120 17.27 -0.82 1.84
C ARG A 120 17.09 0.20 0.71
N THR A 121 16.63 -0.27 -0.44
CA THR A 121 16.58 0.51 -1.70
C THR A 121 15.32 1.35 -1.92
N ALA A 122 14.27 1.16 -1.12
CA ALA A 122 13.04 1.93 -1.29
C ALA A 122 13.31 3.44 -1.18
N ALA A 123 12.92 4.18 -2.22
CA ALA A 123 13.02 5.62 -2.32
C ALA A 123 11.78 6.19 -3.03
N PHE A 124 11.39 7.41 -2.67
CA PHE A 124 10.38 8.20 -3.36
C PHE A 124 10.96 9.56 -3.80
N PRO A 125 10.33 10.25 -4.76
CA PRO A 125 10.66 11.62 -5.06
C PRO A 125 10.50 12.55 -3.85
N ASP A 126 11.32 13.59 -3.75
CA ASP A 126 11.35 14.50 -2.59
C ASP A 126 9.98 15.14 -2.28
N HIS A 127 9.24 15.53 -3.31
CA HIS A 127 7.90 16.13 -3.14
C HIS A 127 6.90 15.17 -2.46
N VAL A 128 7.09 13.86 -2.58
CA VAL A 128 6.28 12.86 -1.87
C VAL A 128 6.67 12.81 -0.38
N TYR A 129 7.97 12.92 -0.07
CA TYR A 129 8.44 13.01 1.32
C TYR A 129 7.94 14.29 2.01
N ASP A 130 7.85 15.40 1.29
CA ASP A 130 7.28 16.63 1.82
C ASP A 130 5.80 16.44 2.18
N LYS A 131 5.02 15.77 1.31
CA LYS A 131 3.63 15.42 1.61
C LYS A 131 3.47 14.45 2.76
N PHE A 132 4.41 13.53 3.00
CA PHE A 132 4.40 12.72 4.22
C PHE A 132 4.50 13.59 5.48
N ARG A 133 5.39 14.61 5.49
CA ARG A 133 5.52 15.53 6.63
C ARG A 133 4.29 16.40 6.84
N GLU A 134 3.71 16.92 5.75
CA GLU A 134 2.46 17.68 5.80
C GLU A 134 1.32 16.82 6.34
N ASN A 135 1.08 15.66 5.73
CA ASN A 135 0.00 14.74 6.11
C ASN A 135 0.13 14.30 7.57
N ALA A 136 1.35 14.09 8.09
CA ALA A 136 1.56 13.77 9.51
C ALA A 136 0.86 14.76 10.44
N LEU A 137 0.88 16.06 10.10
CA LEU A 137 0.33 17.15 10.90
C LEU A 137 -1.15 17.44 10.63
N THR A 138 -1.64 17.10 9.45
CA THR A 138 -2.97 17.53 8.99
C THR A 138 -3.98 16.39 8.94
N ALA A 139 -3.54 15.19 8.52
CA ALA A 139 -4.40 14.07 8.18
C ALA A 139 -5.25 13.62 9.37
N GLN A 140 -6.51 13.31 9.10
CA GLN A 140 -7.46 12.81 10.10
C GLN A 140 -8.31 11.69 9.50
N LEU A 141 -8.60 10.67 10.31
CA LEU A 141 -9.64 9.70 10.00
C LEU A 141 -11.01 10.41 10.03
N LEU A 142 -11.88 10.04 9.10
CA LEU A 142 -13.31 10.35 9.19
C LEU A 142 -13.99 9.46 10.22
N ASP A 143 -15.19 9.86 10.62
CA ASP A 143 -16.01 9.11 11.57
C ASP A 143 -16.20 7.66 11.12
N ASN A 144 -16.12 6.73 12.07
CA ASN A 144 -16.16 5.28 11.85
C ASN A 144 -15.03 4.71 10.98
N GLY A 145 -14.00 5.51 10.63
CA GLY A 145 -12.84 5.04 9.87
C GLY A 145 -13.09 4.81 8.38
N ASN A 146 -14.21 5.29 7.84
CA ASN A 146 -14.64 5.07 6.45
C ASN A 146 -13.97 5.96 5.40
N GLY A 147 -13.04 6.82 5.83
CA GLY A 147 -12.31 7.73 4.96
C GLY A 147 -11.25 8.49 5.74
N VAL A 148 -10.54 9.37 5.02
CA VAL A 148 -9.62 10.35 5.60
C VAL A 148 -9.88 11.74 5.02
N ARG A 149 -9.41 12.76 5.70
CA ARG A 149 -9.45 14.16 5.25
C ARG A 149 -8.15 14.87 5.59
N ASP A 150 -8.00 16.07 5.02
CA ASP A 150 -6.85 16.96 5.25
C ASP A 150 -5.51 16.26 4.90
N THR A 151 -5.49 15.49 3.82
CA THR A 151 -4.36 14.67 3.35
C THR A 151 -4.41 14.50 1.84
N ILE A 152 -3.25 14.44 1.19
CA ILE A 152 -3.17 14.23 -0.26
C ILE A 152 -1.86 13.53 -0.66
N MET A 153 -1.76 13.08 -1.90
CA MET A 153 -0.57 12.54 -2.58
C MET A 153 -0.11 11.14 -2.16
N THR A 154 0.00 10.90 -0.86
CA THR A 154 0.59 9.69 -0.29
C THR A 154 -0.12 9.26 0.99
N SER A 155 0.41 8.22 1.64
CA SER A 155 -0.10 7.67 2.88
C SER A 155 -0.31 8.79 3.93
N PRO A 156 -1.49 8.84 4.58
CA PRO A 156 -1.86 9.93 5.48
C PRO A 156 -1.13 9.94 6.83
N PHE A 157 -0.78 8.78 7.38
CA PHE A 157 -0.36 8.65 8.78
C PHE A 157 1.02 7.99 8.89
N PRO A 158 2.13 8.68 8.57
CA PRO A 158 3.46 8.08 8.67
C PRO A 158 3.82 7.58 10.09
N ILE A 159 3.18 8.10 11.14
CA ILE A 159 3.31 7.62 12.51
C ILE A 159 1.93 7.14 12.99
N PRO A 160 1.47 5.97 12.54
CA PRO A 160 0.10 5.52 12.79
C PRO A 160 -0.09 5.16 14.27
N LYS A 161 -1.24 5.54 14.84
CA LYS A 161 -1.63 5.30 16.23
C LYS A 161 -2.54 4.08 16.40
N ASN A 162 -3.13 3.59 15.31
CA ASN A 162 -4.05 2.45 15.33
C ASN A 162 -4.06 1.71 13.98
N GLY A 163 -4.74 0.55 13.94
CA GLY A 163 -4.79 -0.28 12.73
C GLY A 163 -5.55 0.35 11.56
N LEU A 164 -6.54 1.22 11.80
CA LEU A 164 -7.26 1.90 10.71
C LEU A 164 -6.35 2.86 9.96
N GLU A 165 -5.49 3.58 10.68
CA GLU A 165 -4.48 4.45 10.05
C GLU A 165 -3.48 3.65 9.20
N VAL A 166 -3.08 2.45 9.66
CA VAL A 166 -2.22 1.53 8.88
C VAL A 166 -2.93 1.07 7.60
N ILE A 167 -4.22 0.75 7.68
CA ILE A 167 -5.03 0.37 6.51
C ILE A 167 -5.11 1.53 5.52
N TRP A 168 -5.39 2.75 5.99
CA TRP A 168 -5.44 3.94 5.13
C TRP A 168 -4.09 4.28 4.51
N ASN A 169 -2.99 4.06 5.22
CA ASN A 169 -1.65 4.14 4.64
C ASN A 169 -1.47 3.16 3.48
N HIS A 170 -1.95 1.93 3.62
CA HIS A 170 -1.89 0.95 2.53
C HIS A 170 -2.74 1.39 1.34
N ILE A 171 -3.98 1.84 1.57
CA ILE A 171 -4.90 2.27 0.51
C ILE A 171 -4.33 3.46 -0.29
N LEU A 172 -3.78 4.46 0.40
CA LEU A 172 -3.37 5.75 -0.18
C LEU A 172 -1.87 5.90 -0.40
N ARG A 173 -1.09 4.82 -0.30
CA ARG A 173 0.36 4.86 -0.56
C ARG A 173 0.65 5.39 -1.96
N TYR A 174 1.71 6.20 -2.09
CA TYR A 174 2.19 6.64 -3.39
C TYR A 174 2.68 5.46 -4.23
N ARG A 175 2.26 5.40 -5.50
CA ARG A 175 2.63 4.35 -6.46
C ARG A 175 2.99 4.91 -7.84
N GLY A 176 3.26 6.22 -7.92
CA GLY A 176 3.29 6.97 -9.17
C GLY A 176 1.98 7.71 -9.42
N GLU A 177 2.00 8.53 -10.47
CA GLU A 177 0.85 9.33 -10.91
C GLU A 177 -0.05 8.52 -11.87
N GLU A 178 0.57 7.69 -12.71
CA GLU A 178 -0.08 6.83 -13.68
C GLU A 178 0.64 5.49 -13.78
N ILE A 179 -0.09 4.42 -14.09
CA ILE A 179 0.49 3.10 -14.37
C ILE A 179 -0.25 2.48 -15.55
N SER A 180 0.48 2.08 -16.59
CA SER A 180 0.00 1.19 -17.63
C SER A 180 0.78 -0.12 -17.61
N LEU A 181 0.08 -1.26 -17.52
CA LEU A 181 0.72 -2.57 -17.52
C LEU A 181 -0.16 -3.62 -18.20
N ARG A 182 0.49 -4.59 -18.86
CA ARG A 182 -0.15 -5.81 -19.34
C ARG A 182 0.14 -6.95 -18.37
N SER A 183 -0.90 -7.63 -17.90
CA SER A 183 -0.77 -8.77 -17.00
C SER A 183 -1.55 -9.97 -17.52
N ALA A 184 -0.94 -11.14 -17.40
CA ALA A 184 -1.54 -12.43 -17.69
C ALA A 184 -1.75 -13.20 -16.39
N SER A 185 -2.98 -13.65 -16.15
CA SER A 185 -3.32 -14.57 -15.06
C SER A 185 -3.78 -15.90 -15.63
N ALA A 186 -3.30 -17.00 -15.09
CA ALA A 186 -3.73 -18.33 -15.48
C ALA A 186 -3.93 -19.19 -14.24
N THR A 187 -4.92 -20.08 -14.29
CA THR A 187 -5.12 -21.14 -13.29
C THR A 187 -4.72 -22.46 -13.95
N PRO A 188 -3.53 -23.01 -13.63
CA PRO A 188 -3.09 -24.27 -14.20
C PRO A 188 -3.98 -25.45 -13.77
N GLN A 189 -4.19 -26.38 -14.69
CA GLN A 189 -4.81 -27.67 -14.39
C GLN A 189 -3.79 -28.65 -13.79
N ARG A 190 -4.27 -29.80 -13.31
CA ARG A 190 -3.40 -30.82 -12.69
C ARG A 190 -2.31 -31.35 -13.61
N ASP A 191 -2.55 -31.34 -14.92
CA ASP A 191 -1.59 -31.75 -15.94
C ASP A 191 -0.65 -30.61 -16.38
N GLY A 192 -0.75 -29.43 -15.74
CA GLY A 192 0.04 -28.24 -16.06
C GLY A 192 -0.49 -27.44 -17.25
N SER A 193 -1.54 -27.89 -17.94
CA SER A 193 -2.17 -27.10 -19.01
C SER A 193 -2.84 -25.85 -18.43
N TYR A 194 -2.79 -24.73 -19.15
CA TYR A 194 -3.41 -23.48 -18.72
C TYR A 194 -3.85 -22.62 -19.91
N ASN A 195 -4.87 -21.79 -19.69
CA ASN A 195 -5.31 -20.76 -20.63
C ASN A 195 -5.18 -19.40 -19.93
N PRO A 196 -4.29 -18.51 -20.40
CA PRO A 196 -4.09 -17.22 -19.76
C PRO A 196 -5.22 -16.25 -20.12
N VAL A 197 -5.75 -15.58 -19.09
CA VAL A 197 -6.52 -14.34 -19.25
C VAL A 197 -5.52 -13.19 -19.22
N VAL A 198 -5.45 -12.44 -20.31
CA VAL A 198 -4.54 -11.31 -20.47
C VAL A 198 -5.35 -10.03 -20.44
N ASN A 199 -4.93 -9.09 -19.61
CA ASN A 199 -5.56 -7.78 -19.49
C ASN A 199 -4.51 -6.68 -19.61
N ASP A 200 -4.88 -5.60 -20.29
CA ASP A 200 -4.25 -4.29 -20.13
C ASP A 200 -4.91 -3.55 -18.98
N TYR A 201 -4.12 -2.92 -18.13
CA TYR A 201 -4.56 -2.08 -17.03
C TYR A 201 -3.98 -0.68 -17.22
N ASP A 202 -4.84 0.33 -17.13
CA ASP A 202 -4.46 1.74 -17.08
C ASP A 202 -5.01 2.34 -15.78
N TYR A 203 -4.10 2.84 -14.94
CA TYR A 203 -4.42 3.55 -13.71
C TYR A 203 -4.08 5.03 -13.84
N PHE A 204 -5.01 5.88 -13.41
CA PHE A 204 -4.75 7.30 -13.15
C PHE A 204 -5.00 7.57 -11.66
N PHE A 205 -3.94 7.83 -10.90
CA PHE A 205 -4.01 8.07 -9.46
C PHE A 205 -4.27 9.56 -9.19
N ALA A 206 -5.52 9.98 -9.29
CA ALA A 206 -5.92 11.37 -9.04
C ALA A 206 -5.44 11.88 -7.67
N TYR A 207 -5.48 11.04 -6.63
CA TYR A 207 -4.99 11.40 -5.29
C TYR A 207 -3.47 11.65 -5.24
N SER A 208 -2.69 11.03 -6.15
CA SER A 208 -1.21 11.10 -6.17
C SER A 208 -0.64 12.13 -7.14
N GLN A 209 -1.48 12.81 -7.93
CA GLN A 209 -1.04 13.80 -8.91
C GLN A 209 -0.28 14.95 -8.26
N ARG A 210 0.82 15.36 -8.89
CA ARG A 210 1.59 16.49 -8.40
C ARG A 210 0.79 17.80 -8.52
N GLY A 211 0.60 18.45 -7.37
CA GLY A 211 -0.11 19.73 -7.30
C GLY A 211 -1.64 19.61 -7.22
N ALA A 212 -2.19 18.39 -7.15
CA ALA A 212 -3.60 18.21 -6.88
C ALA A 212 -3.94 18.56 -5.43
N GLU A 213 -5.11 19.17 -5.26
CA GLU A 213 -5.73 19.40 -3.96
C GLU A 213 -6.85 18.39 -3.70
N LEU A 214 -7.06 18.02 -2.43
CA LEU A 214 -8.05 17.01 -2.05
C LEU A 214 -9.48 17.35 -2.51
N ALA A 215 -9.81 18.63 -2.61
CA ALA A 215 -11.12 19.08 -3.09
C ALA A 215 -11.31 18.83 -4.61
N GLU A 216 -10.23 18.83 -5.39
CA GLU A 216 -10.25 18.75 -6.85
C GLU A 216 -10.48 17.31 -7.35
N ILE A 217 -10.05 16.31 -6.57
CA ILE A 217 -10.22 14.90 -6.94
C ILE A 217 -11.66 14.40 -6.80
N ASP A 218 -12.57 15.22 -6.24
CA ASP A 218 -13.99 14.92 -6.06
C ASP A 218 -14.26 13.49 -5.54
N ASN A 219 -13.64 13.17 -4.38
CA ASN A 219 -13.69 11.86 -3.72
C ASN A 219 -12.97 10.73 -4.46
N LYS A 220 -12.47 10.90 -5.68
CA LYS A 220 -11.99 9.80 -6.51
C LYS A 220 -10.49 9.64 -6.33
N ILE A 221 -10.05 8.58 -5.67
CA ILE A 221 -8.64 8.38 -5.36
C ILE A 221 -7.85 7.88 -6.57
N PHE A 222 -8.46 7.02 -7.39
CA PHE A 222 -7.91 6.61 -8.67
C PHE A 222 -9.02 6.18 -9.63
N TYR A 223 -8.67 6.17 -10.91
CA TYR A 223 -9.43 5.61 -12.01
C TYR A 223 -8.68 4.40 -12.52
N LEU A 224 -9.41 3.33 -12.81
CA LEU A 224 -8.87 2.12 -13.42
C LEU A 224 -9.68 1.78 -14.65
N LYS A 225 -9.00 1.62 -15.79
CA LYS A 225 -9.53 0.97 -16.97
C LYS A 225 -8.83 -0.38 -17.16
N THR A 226 -9.60 -1.43 -17.39
CA THR A 226 -9.05 -2.74 -17.82
C THR A 226 -9.60 -3.11 -19.18
N ASP A 227 -8.77 -3.64 -20.08
CA ASP A 227 -9.17 -4.21 -21.36
C ASP A 227 -8.72 -5.68 -21.44
N THR A 228 -9.67 -6.60 -21.59
CA THR A 228 -9.36 -8.02 -21.74
C THR A 228 -8.91 -8.30 -23.17
N VAL A 229 -7.67 -8.75 -23.34
CA VAL A 229 -7.04 -9.03 -24.64
C VAL A 229 -7.21 -10.51 -25.03
N SER A 230 -7.20 -11.41 -24.06
CA SER A 230 -7.28 -12.87 -24.25
C SER A 230 -7.95 -13.51 -23.03
N PRO A 231 -8.63 -14.67 -23.18
CA PRO A 231 -8.91 -15.40 -24.43
C PRO A 231 -9.93 -14.71 -25.33
N SER A 232 -10.04 -15.16 -26.60
CA SER A 232 -10.96 -14.58 -27.59
C SER A 232 -12.42 -14.54 -27.14
N SER A 233 -12.84 -15.48 -26.28
CA SER A 233 -14.19 -15.51 -25.70
C SER A 233 -14.49 -14.35 -24.74
N LEU A 234 -13.46 -13.72 -24.16
CA LEU A 234 -13.57 -12.57 -23.26
C LEU A 234 -12.97 -11.29 -23.87
N ALA A 235 -12.34 -11.40 -25.05
CA ALA A 235 -11.59 -10.31 -25.64
C ALA A 235 -12.51 -9.12 -25.97
N GLY A 236 -12.08 -7.91 -25.63
CA GLY A 236 -12.84 -6.68 -25.78
C GLY A 236 -13.79 -6.38 -24.60
N THR A 237 -13.78 -7.19 -23.53
CA THR A 237 -14.39 -6.77 -22.27
C THR A 237 -13.60 -5.60 -21.69
N ILE A 238 -14.30 -4.50 -21.40
CA ILE A 238 -13.72 -3.32 -20.77
C ILE A 238 -14.36 -3.12 -19.40
N THR A 239 -13.57 -2.87 -18.37
CA THR A 239 -14.07 -2.42 -17.05
C THR A 239 -13.50 -1.04 -16.75
N LEU A 240 -14.36 -0.14 -16.27
CA LEU A 240 -13.97 1.17 -15.76
C LEU A 240 -14.37 1.26 -14.29
N VAL A 241 -13.43 1.63 -13.42
CA VAL A 241 -13.65 1.80 -11.98
C VAL A 241 -13.25 3.21 -11.55
N HIS A 242 -14.12 3.86 -10.79
CA HIS A 242 -13.80 5.05 -10.00
C HIS A 242 -13.76 4.63 -8.54
N GLU A 243 -12.56 4.60 -7.96
CA GLU A 243 -12.40 4.30 -6.54
C GLU A 243 -12.58 5.56 -5.70
N THR A 244 -13.29 5.45 -4.58
CA THR A 244 -13.61 6.61 -3.74
C THR A 244 -12.93 6.60 -2.37
N LEU A 245 -12.61 7.80 -1.87
CA LEU A 245 -11.95 8.05 -0.58
C LEU A 245 -12.91 7.86 0.60
N ASP A 246 -14.10 8.45 0.50
CA ASP A 246 -15.19 8.28 1.45
C ASP A 246 -16.34 7.54 0.77
N GLN A 247 -16.44 6.25 1.09
CA GLN A 247 -17.46 5.36 0.50
C GLN A 247 -18.88 5.68 0.99
N VAL A 248 -19.03 6.42 2.10
CA VAL A 248 -20.33 6.88 2.60
C VAL A 248 -20.81 8.06 1.75
N ARG A 249 -19.92 9.00 1.42
CA ARG A 249 -20.23 10.14 0.54
C ARG A 249 -20.52 9.71 -0.88
N SER A 250 -19.73 8.77 -1.41
CA SER A 250 -19.94 8.21 -2.75
C SER A 250 -19.41 6.79 -2.80
N PRO A 251 -20.22 5.77 -3.12
CA PRO A 251 -19.70 4.41 -3.25
C PRO A 251 -18.76 4.30 -4.46
N ARG A 252 -17.92 3.26 -4.47
CA ARG A 252 -17.19 2.85 -5.68
C ARG A 252 -18.15 2.71 -6.87
N LEU A 253 -17.78 3.28 -8.00
CA LEU A 253 -18.51 3.12 -9.26
C LEU A 253 -17.72 2.19 -10.17
N ALA A 254 -18.40 1.22 -10.78
CA ALA A 254 -17.79 0.27 -11.69
C ALA A 254 -18.74 -0.03 -12.86
N TRP A 255 -18.26 0.20 -14.08
CA TRP A 255 -18.96 -0.13 -15.31
C TRP A 255 -18.22 -1.23 -16.03
N ARG A 256 -18.97 -2.14 -16.65
CA ARG A 256 -18.43 -3.22 -17.45
C ARG A 256 -19.14 -3.28 -18.79
N TYR A 257 -18.34 -3.30 -19.85
CA TYR A 257 -18.77 -3.59 -21.21
C TYR A 257 -18.29 -4.99 -21.58
N ASP A 258 -19.18 -5.84 -22.08
CA ASP A 258 -18.85 -7.17 -22.57
C ASP A 258 -19.13 -7.23 -24.09
N SER A 259 -18.10 -7.56 -24.87
CA SER A 259 -18.18 -7.64 -26.34
C SER A 259 -19.10 -8.77 -26.84
N GLY A 260 -19.44 -9.73 -25.97
CA GLY A 260 -20.25 -10.92 -26.29
C GLY A 260 -21.73 -10.87 -25.89
N SER A 261 -22.21 -9.82 -25.22
CA SER A 261 -23.62 -9.72 -24.83
C SER A 261 -24.43 -8.88 -25.82
N VAL A 262 -25.38 -9.50 -26.52
CA VAL A 262 -26.45 -8.79 -27.24
C VAL A 262 -27.46 -8.25 -26.21
N SER A 263 -27.02 -7.35 -25.34
CA SER A 263 -27.86 -6.38 -24.63
C SER A 263 -26.94 -5.46 -23.83
N GLY A 264 -26.74 -4.24 -24.34
CA GLY A 264 -26.16 -3.18 -23.53
C GLY A 264 -27.10 -2.86 -22.38
N GLN A 265 -26.76 -3.27 -21.17
CA GLN A 265 -27.25 -2.61 -19.96
C GLN A 265 -26.05 -2.02 -19.23
N LEU A 266 -25.91 -0.71 -19.39
CA LEU A 266 -25.17 0.12 -18.46
C LEU A 266 -25.94 0.07 -17.12
N LYS A 267 -25.31 -0.47 -16.08
CA LYS A 267 -25.71 -0.25 -14.68
C LYS A 267 -24.63 0.58 -14.02
#